data_AF-A0A1H6MJ64-F1
#
_entry.id   AF-A0A1H6MJ64-F1
#
_cell.length_a   1.000
_cell.length_b   1.000
_cell.length_c   1.000
_cell.angle_alpha   90.00
_cell.angle_beta   90.00
_cell.angle_gamma   90.00
#
_symmetry.space_group_name_H-M   'P 1'
#
loop_
_entity.id
_entity.type
_entity.pdbx_description
1 polymer ?
#
loop_
_entity_poly.entity_id
_entity_poly.type
_entity_poly.pdbx_seq_one_letter_code
_entity_poly.pdbx_strand_id
1 'polypeptide(L)'
;MYRHKQKHTQVEPEQLDRWLVSYADYMTLMFALFVVLYAMSIVKEEQYSVLADSLTRMFEKPEQQNTGVQGQSVLTHAVPQSELDLYGTSLEEAKGPSLVADAKRLSEISETRLGSPLQAVEQQLTKALANLLEQGLAKIEQDENWLTIELNSGLLFASGSATATSSAQTLLTEITRIINPISNFIRVRGYTDNLPINNELFSSNWELSVSRATSVLRILERAGTAPQRLAIEGFGQYYPFGPNDTEQGRAANRKVVIAISRYGYQPEETAPAQPEPADNAGAEGLQPQLEQITQDDGSIRVIALPGGGIRITTRQDNPDAKPPEQQEP
;
A
#
# COMPACT_ATOMS: atom_id res chain seq x y z
N MET A 1 80.98 -56.78 8.23
CA MET A 1 79.90 -57.76 7.96
C MET A 1 78.59 -57.13 8.41
N TYR A 2 77.75 -56.75 7.45
CA TYR A 2 76.42 -56.19 7.68
C TYR A 2 75.47 -57.25 8.21
N ARG A 3 74.64 -56.90 9.20
CA ARG A 3 73.41 -57.65 9.49
C ARG A 3 72.33 -56.70 10.01
N HIS A 4 71.64 -56.08 9.07
CA HIS A 4 70.38 -55.39 9.34
C HIS A 4 69.33 -56.44 9.70
N LYS A 5 68.81 -56.37 10.93
CA LYS A 5 67.70 -57.19 11.40
C LYS A 5 66.43 -56.36 11.21
N GLN A 6 65.71 -56.57 10.11
CA GLN A 6 64.39 -55.98 9.91
C GLN A 6 63.42 -56.61 10.92
N LYS A 7 62.85 -55.79 11.81
CA LYS A 7 61.65 -56.15 12.55
C LYS A 7 60.45 -55.71 11.71
N HIS A 8 59.65 -56.67 11.25
CA HIS A 8 58.29 -56.41 10.84
C HIS A 8 57.50 -56.04 12.10
N THR A 9 57.23 -54.75 12.29
CA THR A 9 56.21 -54.28 13.24
C THR A 9 54.86 -54.48 12.55
N GLN A 10 54.07 -55.41 13.07
CA GLN A 10 52.66 -55.55 12.70
C GLN A 10 51.93 -54.27 13.07
N VAL A 11 51.25 -53.65 12.10
CA VAL A 11 50.39 -52.49 12.32
C VAL A 11 49.05 -53.02 12.83
N GLU A 12 48.71 -52.74 14.09
CA GLU A 12 47.40 -53.07 14.66
C GLU A 12 46.27 -52.31 13.92
N PRO A 13 45.13 -52.96 13.64
CA PRO A 13 44.01 -52.34 12.91
C PRO A 13 43.19 -51.32 13.75
N GLU A 14 43.49 -51.11 15.04
CA GLU A 14 42.63 -50.35 15.96
C GLU A 14 42.55 -48.84 15.70
N GLN A 15 43.48 -48.25 14.92
CA GLN A 15 43.43 -46.81 14.62
C GLN A 15 42.40 -46.43 13.54
N LEU A 16 41.91 -47.39 12.74
CA LEU A 16 40.92 -47.13 11.68
C LEU A 16 39.48 -47.10 12.20
N ASP A 17 39.22 -47.45 13.46
CA ASP A 17 37.84 -47.49 13.97
C ASP A 17 37.40 -46.15 14.61
N ARG A 18 38.35 -45.30 15.01
CA ARG A 18 38.02 -44.08 15.77
C ARG A 18 37.40 -42.97 14.93
N TRP A 19 37.81 -42.82 13.67
CA TRP A 19 37.22 -41.84 12.74
C TRP A 19 35.84 -42.28 12.25
N LEU A 20 35.59 -43.59 12.19
CA LEU A 20 34.29 -44.16 11.82
C LEU A 20 33.21 -43.81 12.85
N VAL A 21 33.56 -43.74 14.13
CA VAL A 21 32.63 -43.34 15.20
C VAL A 21 32.21 -41.88 15.07
N SER A 22 33.14 -40.95 14.81
CA SER A 22 32.80 -39.54 14.56
C SER A 22 31.98 -39.35 13.27
N TYR A 23 32.28 -40.15 12.24
CA TYR A 23 31.50 -40.13 10.99
C TYR A 23 30.08 -40.67 11.21
N ALA A 24 29.93 -41.76 11.95
CA ALA A 24 28.62 -42.31 12.31
C ALA A 24 27.79 -41.32 13.12
N ASP A 25 28.40 -40.63 14.10
CA ASP A 25 27.72 -39.58 14.88
C ASP A 25 27.24 -38.43 13.97
N TYR A 26 28.10 -37.93 13.08
CA TYR A 26 27.73 -36.90 12.10
C TYR A 26 26.56 -37.33 11.19
N MET A 27 26.58 -38.56 10.67
CA MET A 27 25.50 -39.10 9.83
C MET A 27 24.18 -39.19 10.59
N THR A 28 24.21 -39.55 11.89
CA THR A 28 23.00 -39.58 12.71
C THR A 28 22.46 -38.19 13.05
N LEU A 29 23.34 -37.20 13.27
CA LEU A 29 22.93 -35.80 13.45
C LEU A 29 22.30 -35.22 12.18
N MET A 30 22.88 -35.50 11.01
CA MET A 30 22.31 -35.14 9.70
C MET A 30 20.93 -35.77 9.50
N PHE A 31 20.78 -37.06 9.81
CA PHE A 31 19.51 -37.77 9.69
C PHE A 31 18.45 -37.19 10.63
N ALA A 32 18.79 -36.95 11.90
CA ALA A 32 17.88 -36.35 12.88
C ALA A 32 17.44 -34.94 12.44
N LEU A 33 18.36 -34.11 11.94
CA LEU A 33 18.05 -32.79 11.39
C LEU A 33 17.06 -32.89 10.21
N PHE A 34 17.30 -33.80 9.26
CA PHE A 34 16.43 -33.99 8.11
C PHE A 34 15.04 -34.47 8.49
N VAL A 35 14.91 -35.37 9.46
CA VAL A 35 13.61 -35.84 9.95
C VAL A 35 12.82 -34.69 10.59
N VAL A 36 13.48 -33.81 11.35
CA VAL A 36 12.84 -32.62 11.93
C VAL A 36 12.39 -31.64 10.84
N LEU A 37 13.23 -31.35 9.86
CA LEU A 37 12.88 -30.49 8.73
C LEU A 37 11.75 -31.08 7.87
N TYR A 38 11.76 -32.39 7.65
CA TYR A 38 10.71 -33.11 6.94
C TYR A 38 9.38 -33.06 7.72
N ALA A 39 9.42 -33.19 9.04
CA ALA A 39 8.22 -33.06 9.89
C ALA A 39 7.63 -31.64 9.84
N MET A 40 8.46 -30.58 9.81
CA MET A 40 7.99 -29.21 9.60
C MET A 40 7.43 -28.99 8.20
N SER A 41 7.99 -29.64 7.18
CA SER A 41 7.51 -29.59 5.80
C SER A 41 6.17 -30.31 5.58
N ILE A 42 5.76 -31.24 6.46
CA ILE A 42 4.48 -31.95 6.38
C ILE A 42 3.32 -31.13 6.99
N VAL A 43 3.54 -29.88 7.43
CA VAL A 43 2.44 -29.03 7.91
C VAL A 43 1.48 -28.71 6.76
N LYS A 44 0.36 -29.45 6.80
CA LYS A 44 -0.69 -29.64 5.80
C LYS A 44 -1.38 -28.36 5.33
N GLU A 45 -1.56 -28.25 4.00
CA GLU A 45 -2.49 -27.35 3.31
C GLU A 45 -3.98 -27.59 3.65
N GLU A 46 -4.32 -28.68 4.34
CA GLU A 46 -5.71 -29.09 4.61
C GLU A 46 -6.50 -28.12 5.51
N GLN A 47 -5.84 -27.21 6.25
CA GLN A 47 -6.55 -26.23 7.07
C GLN A 47 -7.10 -25.05 6.25
N TYR A 48 -6.51 -24.77 5.08
CA TYR A 48 -6.96 -23.69 4.21
C TYR A 48 -8.16 -24.10 3.34
N SER A 49 -8.26 -25.38 2.96
CA SER A 49 -9.42 -25.88 2.20
C SER A 49 -10.70 -25.84 3.04
N VAL A 50 -10.63 -26.19 4.34
CA VAL A 50 -11.79 -26.14 5.25
C VAL A 50 -12.32 -24.71 5.42
N LEU A 51 -11.43 -23.72 5.48
CA LEU A 51 -11.82 -22.31 5.55
C LEU A 51 -12.44 -21.82 4.24
N ALA A 52 -11.86 -22.18 3.09
CA ALA A 52 -12.41 -21.85 1.77
C ALA A 52 -13.79 -22.49 1.56
N ASP A 53 -13.97 -23.76 1.95
CA ASP A 53 -15.24 -24.48 1.84
C ASP A 53 -16.33 -23.85 2.72
N SER A 54 -15.96 -23.40 3.93
CA SER A 54 -16.89 -22.71 4.83
C SER A 54 -17.32 -21.32 4.31
N LEU A 55 -16.39 -20.58 3.68
CA LEU A 55 -16.69 -19.28 3.05
C LEU A 55 -17.55 -19.46 1.81
N THR A 56 -17.26 -20.44 0.95
CA THR A 56 -18.08 -20.74 -0.23
C THR A 56 -19.50 -21.16 0.15
N ARG A 57 -19.68 -21.97 1.21
CA ARG A 57 -21.01 -22.35 1.71
C ARG A 57 -21.80 -21.18 2.30
N MET A 58 -21.15 -20.12 2.76
CA MET A 58 -21.83 -18.90 3.20
C MET A 58 -22.26 -18.00 2.04
N PHE A 59 -21.60 -18.11 0.88
CA PHE A 59 -21.94 -17.38 -0.35
C PHE A 59 -22.86 -18.16 -1.30
N GLU A 60 -22.92 -19.48 -1.19
CA GLU A 60 -23.93 -20.32 -1.86
C GLU A 60 -25.29 -20.15 -1.16
N LYS A 61 -26.01 -19.14 -1.63
CA LYS A 61 -27.41 -18.88 -1.32
C LYS A 61 -28.23 -20.16 -1.56
N PRO A 62 -28.98 -20.69 -0.57
CA PRO A 62 -29.82 -21.84 -0.83
C PRO A 62 -30.97 -21.42 -1.75
N GLU A 63 -31.00 -21.98 -2.95
CA GLU A 63 -32.20 -22.06 -3.78
C GLU A 63 -33.32 -22.67 -2.93
N GLN A 64 -34.27 -21.83 -2.50
CA GLN A 64 -35.45 -22.27 -1.80
C GLN A 64 -36.32 -23.09 -2.76
N GLN A 65 -36.12 -24.40 -2.78
CA GLN A 65 -37.15 -25.31 -3.24
C GLN A 65 -38.31 -25.25 -2.24
N ASN A 66 -39.38 -24.60 -2.69
CA ASN A 66 -40.70 -24.65 -2.07
C ASN A 66 -41.20 -26.10 -1.98
N THR A 67 -40.92 -26.77 -0.87
CA THR A 67 -41.72 -27.89 -0.38
C THR A 67 -41.85 -27.76 1.14
N GLY A 68 -42.98 -27.18 1.56
CA GLY A 68 -43.24 -26.88 2.95
C GLY A 68 -43.43 -28.11 3.82
N VAL A 69 -42.99 -28.01 5.07
CA VAL A 69 -43.64 -28.60 6.25
C VAL A 69 -43.50 -27.64 7.43
N GLN A 70 -44.60 -27.48 8.16
CA GLN A 70 -44.82 -26.54 9.24
C GLN A 70 -44.00 -26.85 10.51
N GLY A 71 -43.39 -25.83 11.10
CA GLY A 71 -42.83 -25.86 12.46
C GLY A 71 -42.83 -24.45 13.05
N GLN A 72 -43.50 -24.29 14.19
CA GLN A 72 -43.92 -23.02 14.80
C GLN A 72 -42.78 -22.00 14.99
N SER A 73 -42.89 -20.89 14.27
CA SER A 73 -42.18 -19.65 14.56
C SER A 73 -42.96 -18.88 15.62
N VAL A 74 -42.33 -18.64 16.77
CA VAL A 74 -42.81 -17.74 17.81
C VAL A 74 -42.13 -16.39 17.57
N LEU A 75 -42.90 -15.30 17.63
CA LEU A 75 -42.61 -13.91 17.20
C LEU A 75 -42.96 -13.72 15.70
N THR A 76 -44.17 -13.37 15.24
CA THR A 76 -45.25 -12.42 15.61
C THR A 76 -44.91 -10.92 15.53
N HIS A 77 -45.41 -10.29 14.45
CA HIS A 77 -45.52 -8.86 14.07
C HIS A 77 -44.39 -8.34 13.16
N ALA A 78 -44.63 -7.60 12.06
CA ALA A 78 -45.79 -7.36 11.19
C ALA A 78 -45.29 -6.70 9.88
N VAL A 79 -45.90 -7.07 8.74
CA VAL A 79 -45.73 -6.60 7.33
C VAL A 79 -46.22 -5.12 7.17
N PRO A 80 -46.24 -4.41 5.99
CA PRO A 80 -45.72 -4.65 4.63
C PRO A 80 -45.20 -3.40 3.85
N GLN A 81 -44.88 -3.63 2.55
CA GLN A 81 -44.93 -2.70 1.40
C GLN A 81 -43.75 -1.76 1.10
N SER A 82 -42.92 -2.18 0.14
CA SER A 82 -42.84 -1.46 -1.13
C SER A 82 -42.56 -2.44 -2.27
N GLU A 83 -43.58 -3.19 -2.65
CA GLU A 83 -43.67 -3.81 -3.97
C GLU A 83 -44.00 -2.67 -4.93
N LEU A 84 -42.97 -1.94 -5.35
CA LEU A 84 -43.08 -1.09 -6.52
C LEU A 84 -42.64 -1.97 -7.69
N ASP A 85 -43.61 -2.72 -8.23
CA ASP A 85 -43.48 -3.31 -9.56
C ASP A 85 -43.42 -2.17 -10.58
N LEU A 86 -42.21 -1.68 -10.84
CA LEU A 86 -41.98 -0.84 -12.00
C LEU A 86 -41.91 -1.77 -13.21
N TYR A 87 -43.05 -1.91 -13.87
CA TYR A 87 -43.19 -2.48 -15.20
C TYR A 87 -42.16 -1.88 -16.15
N GLY A 88 -41.32 -2.75 -16.68
CA GLY A 88 -40.33 -2.44 -17.70
C GLY A 88 -39.78 -3.74 -18.26
N THR A 89 -40.57 -4.39 -19.10
CA THR A 89 -40.12 -5.52 -19.92
C THR A 89 -39.00 -5.07 -20.86
N SER A 90 -37.75 -5.34 -20.47
CA SER A 90 -36.69 -5.61 -21.43
C SER A 90 -35.96 -6.87 -20.98
N LEU A 91 -36.12 -7.94 -21.75
CA LEU A 91 -35.24 -9.10 -21.74
C LEU A 91 -33.88 -8.69 -22.32
N GLU A 92 -33.16 -7.83 -21.62
CA GLU A 92 -31.72 -7.78 -21.72
C GLU A 92 -31.24 -8.34 -20.39
N GLU A 93 -30.77 -9.59 -20.44
CA GLU A 93 -29.93 -10.14 -19.37
C GLU A 93 -28.87 -9.08 -19.12
N ALA A 94 -28.95 -8.40 -17.97
CA ALA A 94 -28.00 -7.37 -17.63
C ALA A 94 -26.63 -8.02 -17.77
N LYS A 95 -25.92 -7.70 -18.86
CA LYS A 95 -24.50 -7.97 -19.00
C LYS A 95 -23.87 -7.19 -17.85
N GLY A 96 -23.82 -7.84 -16.69
CA GLY A 96 -22.96 -7.43 -15.60
C GLY A 96 -21.61 -7.12 -16.22
N PRO A 97 -20.93 -6.07 -15.75
CA PRO A 97 -19.78 -5.50 -16.44
C PRO A 97 -18.91 -6.65 -16.95
N SER A 98 -18.84 -6.81 -18.29
CA SER A 98 -18.01 -7.86 -18.84
C SER A 98 -16.64 -7.58 -18.28
N LEU A 99 -16.05 -8.56 -17.58
CA LEU A 99 -14.66 -8.48 -17.19
C LEU A 99 -13.90 -8.36 -18.52
N VAL A 100 -13.62 -7.11 -18.91
CA VAL A 100 -12.72 -6.81 -20.01
C VAL A 100 -11.47 -7.59 -19.61
N ALA A 101 -10.98 -8.48 -20.47
CA ALA A 101 -9.75 -9.21 -20.20
C ALA A 101 -8.57 -8.25 -19.95
N ASP A 102 -8.74 -6.98 -20.31
CA ASP A 102 -7.91 -5.82 -19.99
C ASP A 102 -8.38 -5.02 -18.77
N ALA A 103 -9.01 -5.67 -17.78
CA ALA A 103 -8.94 -5.18 -16.41
C ALA A 103 -7.47 -5.27 -16.01
N LYS A 104 -6.70 -4.26 -16.44
CA LYS A 104 -5.34 -3.94 -16.03
C LYS A 104 -5.34 -4.20 -14.55
N ARG A 105 -4.73 -5.32 -14.16
CA ARG A 105 -4.75 -5.81 -12.79
C ARG A 105 -4.34 -4.62 -11.93
N LEU A 106 -5.28 -4.05 -11.17
CA LEU A 106 -4.99 -3.01 -10.18
C LEU A 106 -4.02 -3.51 -9.09
N SER A 107 -3.60 -4.79 -9.18
CA SER A 107 -2.54 -5.42 -8.42
C SER A 107 -1.13 -5.30 -9.03
N GLU A 108 -0.96 -4.66 -10.19
CA GLU A 108 0.36 -4.40 -10.79
C GLU A 108 1.01 -3.11 -10.25
N ILE A 109 1.06 -2.95 -8.92
CA ILE A 109 2.21 -2.26 -8.29
C ILE A 109 3.33 -3.31 -8.13
N SER A 110 3.55 -4.12 -9.16
CA SER A 110 4.48 -5.26 -9.17
C SER A 110 5.81 -4.94 -9.84
N GLU A 111 6.11 -3.65 -10.04
CA GLU A 111 7.47 -3.21 -10.30
C GLU A 111 7.96 -2.38 -9.12
N THR A 112 8.32 -3.07 -8.03
CA THR A 112 9.19 -2.52 -6.98
C THR A 112 10.57 -2.20 -7.57
N ARG A 113 10.64 -1.11 -8.32
CA ARG A 113 11.87 -0.61 -8.93
C ARG A 113 12.76 -0.03 -7.83
N LEU A 114 14.02 -0.47 -7.80
CA LEU A 114 15.01 0.06 -6.87
C LEU A 114 15.22 1.55 -7.14
N GLY A 115 15.21 2.34 -6.06
CA GLY A 115 15.49 3.77 -6.10
C GLY A 115 16.99 4.05 -6.12
N SER A 116 17.36 5.29 -5.80
CA SER A 116 18.76 5.69 -5.66
C SER A 116 19.43 4.96 -4.48
N PRO A 117 20.74 4.67 -4.56
CA PRO A 117 21.48 4.05 -3.46
C PRO A 117 21.49 4.95 -2.22
N LEU A 118 21.07 4.39 -1.08
CA LEU A 118 20.88 5.15 0.17
C LEU A 118 22.19 5.44 0.91
N GLN A 119 23.27 4.72 0.62
CA GLN A 119 24.55 4.86 1.35
C GLN A 119 25.14 6.28 1.26
N ALA A 120 25.09 6.90 0.07
CA ALA A 120 25.59 8.26 -0.11
C ALA A 120 24.73 9.29 0.64
N VAL A 121 23.43 9.05 0.68
CA VAL A 121 22.45 9.87 1.39
C VAL A 121 22.69 9.77 2.91
N GLU A 122 22.86 8.55 3.42
CA GLU A 122 23.20 8.29 4.83
C GLU A 122 24.46 9.05 5.25
N GLN A 123 25.53 9.00 4.44
CA GLN A 123 26.78 9.71 4.74
C GLN A 123 26.59 11.23 4.77
N GLN A 124 25.84 11.77 3.81
CA GLN A 124 25.53 13.21 3.75
C GLN A 124 24.68 13.65 4.95
N LEU A 125 23.66 12.86 5.31
CA LEU A 125 22.81 13.12 6.48
C LEU A 125 23.61 13.04 7.78
N THR A 126 24.47 12.03 7.92
CA THR A 126 25.32 11.88 9.10
C THR A 126 26.24 13.08 9.29
N LYS A 127 26.79 13.60 8.18
CA LYS A 127 27.62 14.81 8.21
C LYS A 127 26.80 16.07 8.55
N ALA A 128 25.62 16.23 7.94
CA ALA A 128 24.76 17.40 8.16
C ALA A 128 24.17 17.44 9.58
N LEU A 129 23.89 16.27 10.16
CA LEU A 129 23.25 16.12 11.46
C LEU A 129 24.23 15.77 12.59
N ALA A 130 25.54 15.83 12.37
CA ALA A 130 26.57 15.39 13.32
C ALA A 130 26.35 15.95 14.75
N ASN A 131 26.15 17.27 14.86
CA ASN A 131 25.89 17.91 16.17
C ASN A 131 24.64 17.38 16.87
N LEU A 132 23.59 17.05 16.12
CA LEU A 132 22.32 16.53 16.67
C LEU A 132 22.44 15.05 17.05
N LEU A 133 23.22 14.28 16.29
CA LEU A 133 23.54 12.89 16.60
C LEU A 133 24.36 12.81 17.90
N GLU A 134 25.37 13.66 18.07
CA GLU A 134 26.17 13.74 19.30
C GLU A 134 25.35 14.12 20.53
N GLN A 135 24.35 14.99 20.36
CA GLN A 135 23.43 15.40 21.43
C GLN A 135 22.32 14.37 21.70
N GLY A 136 22.23 13.29 20.91
CA GLY A 136 21.16 12.29 21.02
C GLY A 136 19.77 12.82 20.65
N LEU A 137 19.68 13.94 19.94
CA LEU A 137 18.42 14.54 19.48
C LEU A 137 17.97 13.99 18.13
N ALA A 138 18.89 13.37 17.39
CA ALA A 138 18.62 12.66 16.16
C ALA A 138 19.30 11.28 16.19
N LYS A 139 18.79 10.34 15.39
CA LYS A 139 19.41 9.04 15.14
C LYS A 139 19.18 8.66 13.68
N ILE A 140 20.18 8.05 13.05
CA ILE A 140 20.07 7.54 11.68
C ILE A 140 20.30 6.03 11.73
N GLU A 141 19.39 5.25 11.17
CA GLU A 141 19.51 3.80 11.05
C GLU A 141 19.13 3.35 9.64
N GLN A 142 19.89 2.41 9.09
CA GLN A 142 19.64 1.83 7.78
C GLN A 142 19.33 0.33 7.93
N ASP A 143 18.11 -0.04 7.54
CA ASP A 143 17.67 -1.43 7.40
C ASP A 143 17.68 -1.85 5.93
N GLU A 144 17.36 -3.12 5.63
CA GLU A 144 17.31 -3.65 4.26
C GLU A 144 16.39 -2.87 3.31
N ASN A 145 15.32 -2.27 3.85
CA ASN A 145 14.28 -1.63 3.07
C ASN A 145 14.14 -0.13 3.31
N TRP A 146 14.72 0.40 4.40
CA TRP A 146 14.48 1.77 4.85
C TRP A 146 15.75 2.40 5.40
N LEU A 147 16.04 3.64 4.99
CA LEU A 147 16.90 4.56 5.72
C LEU A 147 16.02 5.45 6.58
N THR A 148 16.15 5.35 7.90
CA THR A 148 15.30 6.06 8.86
C THR A 148 16.09 7.16 9.56
N ILE A 149 15.47 8.34 9.64
CA ILE A 149 15.97 9.49 10.38
C ILE A 149 15.01 9.73 11.52
N GLU A 150 15.40 9.35 12.72
CA GLU A 150 14.63 9.61 13.93
C GLU A 150 14.96 11.01 14.46
N LEU A 151 13.94 11.82 14.71
CA LEU A 151 14.07 13.17 15.25
C LEU A 151 13.23 13.29 16.52
N ASN A 152 13.80 13.82 17.60
CA ASN A 152 13.05 14.07 18.82
C ASN A 152 11.95 15.12 18.57
N SER A 153 10.72 14.86 19.03
CA SER A 153 9.60 15.79 18.86
C SER A 153 9.81 17.12 19.57
N GLY A 154 10.55 17.15 20.69
CA GLY A 154 10.83 18.39 21.43
C GLY A 154 11.74 19.36 20.67
N LEU A 155 12.53 18.88 19.70
CA LEU A 155 13.29 19.72 18.78
C LEU A 155 12.37 20.32 17.70
N LEU A 156 11.36 19.57 17.28
CA LEU A 156 10.51 19.91 16.15
C LEU A 156 9.29 20.75 16.55
N PHE A 157 8.72 20.50 17.72
CA PHE A 157 7.43 21.02 18.15
C PHE A 157 7.45 21.45 19.61
N ALA A 158 6.60 22.42 19.95
CA ALA A 158 6.26 22.68 21.34
C ALA A 158 5.45 21.52 21.95
N SER A 159 5.44 21.43 23.29
CA SER A 159 4.65 20.41 24.01
C SER A 159 3.17 20.52 23.65
N GLY A 160 2.53 19.37 23.39
CA GLY A 160 1.11 19.28 23.01
C GLY A 160 0.73 19.93 21.67
N SER A 161 1.70 20.37 20.87
CA SER A 161 1.46 21.04 19.58
C SER A 161 1.97 20.21 18.40
N ALA A 162 1.34 20.43 17.23
CA ALA A 162 1.80 19.97 15.93
C ALA A 162 2.40 21.10 15.07
N THR A 163 2.51 22.32 15.61
CA THR A 163 3.11 23.46 14.90
C THR A 163 4.62 23.39 14.99
N ALA A 164 5.29 23.26 13.85
CA ALA A 164 6.74 23.16 13.79
C ALA A 164 7.42 24.49 14.16
N THR A 165 8.49 24.44 14.96
CA THR A 165 9.28 25.62 15.33
C THR A 165 10.09 26.15 14.14
N SER A 166 10.56 27.40 14.20
CA SER A 166 11.41 27.97 13.15
C SER A 166 12.72 27.18 12.98
N SER A 167 13.31 26.73 14.09
CA SER A 167 14.51 25.88 14.07
C SER A 167 14.22 24.53 13.39
N ALA A 168 13.03 23.95 13.62
CA ALA A 168 12.60 22.73 12.95
C ALA A 168 12.47 22.94 11.43
N GLN A 169 11.96 24.08 10.98
CA GLN A 169 11.84 24.40 9.56
C GLN A 169 13.22 24.46 8.88
N THR A 170 14.19 25.13 9.50
CA THR A 170 15.57 25.18 8.99
C THR A 170 16.19 23.79 8.91
N LEU A 171 16.05 22.99 9.97
CA LEU A 171 16.56 21.62 10.02
C LEU A 171 15.95 20.73 8.93
N LEU A 172 14.61 20.73 8.82
CA LEU A 172 13.91 19.92 7.83
C LEU A 172 14.22 20.37 6.39
N THR A 173 14.47 21.66 6.17
CA THR A 173 14.91 22.18 4.87
C THR A 173 16.32 21.67 4.52
N GLU A 174 17.23 21.60 5.49
CA GLU A 174 18.57 21.03 5.31
C GLU A 174 18.51 19.54 4.93
N ILE A 175 17.68 18.77 5.64
CA ILE A 175 17.41 17.36 5.32
C ILE A 175 16.83 17.26 3.90
N THR A 176 15.85 18.10 3.57
CA THR A 176 15.17 18.11 2.26
C THR A 176 16.15 18.31 1.11
N ARG A 177 17.16 19.18 1.27
CA ARG A 177 18.20 19.41 0.27
C ARG A 177 18.96 18.13 -0.09
N ILE A 178 19.16 17.24 0.88
CA ILE A 178 19.90 15.98 0.72
C ILE A 178 19.01 14.89 0.10
N ILE A 179 17.70 14.88 0.39
CA ILE A 179 16.75 13.85 -0.08
C ILE A 179 16.04 14.20 -1.40
N ASN A 180 16.07 15.45 -1.85
CA ASN A 180 15.45 15.85 -3.11
C ASN A 180 16.11 15.22 -4.36
N PRO A 181 17.45 15.06 -4.44
CA PRO A 181 18.11 14.47 -5.60
C PRO A 181 17.79 12.98 -5.85
N ILE A 182 17.36 12.25 -4.81
CA ILE A 182 16.99 10.84 -4.94
C ILE A 182 15.53 10.70 -5.38
N SER A 183 15.16 9.58 -5.99
CA SER A 183 13.77 9.33 -6.44
C SER A 183 12.93 8.55 -5.42
N ASN A 184 13.49 8.16 -4.29
CA ASN A 184 12.91 7.20 -3.36
C ASN A 184 11.60 7.67 -2.70
N PHE A 185 10.72 6.73 -2.36
CA PHE A 185 9.53 7.01 -1.54
C PHE A 185 9.92 7.41 -0.12
N ILE A 186 9.16 8.33 0.47
CA ILE A 186 9.41 8.88 1.79
C ILE A 186 8.14 8.79 2.61
N ARG A 187 8.25 8.16 3.78
CA ARG A 187 7.17 8.07 4.77
C ARG A 187 7.54 8.88 5.99
N VAL A 188 6.64 9.74 6.43
CA VAL A 188 6.78 10.50 7.66
C VAL A 188 5.92 9.86 8.73
N ARG A 189 6.56 9.33 9.77
CA ARG A 189 5.93 8.55 10.84
C ARG A 189 5.90 9.34 12.14
N GLY A 190 4.70 9.53 12.71
CA GLY A 190 4.53 10.22 13.99
C GLY A 190 4.35 9.25 15.15
N TYR A 191 5.06 9.50 16.26
CA TYR A 191 4.98 8.74 17.51
C TYR A 191 4.78 9.68 18.71
N THR A 192 4.13 9.17 19.75
CA THR A 192 3.94 9.87 21.03
C THR A 192 4.33 8.97 22.19
N ASP A 193 4.43 9.56 23.38
CA ASP A 193 4.43 8.78 24.62
C ASP A 193 2.99 8.35 24.99
N ASN A 194 2.86 7.70 26.14
CA ASN A 194 1.60 7.22 26.68
C ASN A 194 0.84 8.26 27.52
N LEU A 195 1.34 9.50 27.67
CA LEU A 195 0.64 10.50 28.47
C LEU A 195 -0.61 10.95 27.71
N PRO A 196 -1.81 10.80 28.28
CA PRO A 196 -3.03 11.14 27.55
C PRO A 196 -3.03 12.62 27.16
N ILE A 197 -3.30 12.89 25.88
CA ILE A 197 -3.57 14.23 25.37
C ILE A 197 -5.05 14.33 25.02
N ASN A 198 -5.66 15.37 25.56
CA ASN A 198 -7.01 15.83 25.23
C ASN A 198 -7.04 17.35 25.40
N ASN A 199 -7.01 18.08 24.29
CA ASN A 199 -7.09 19.54 24.26
C ASN A 199 -7.99 19.99 23.11
N GLU A 200 -8.15 21.32 22.96
CA GLU A 200 -9.04 21.91 21.94
C GLU A 200 -8.69 21.52 20.50
N LEU A 201 -7.44 21.10 20.24
CA LEU A 201 -6.93 20.77 18.90
C LEU A 201 -6.83 19.27 18.64
N PHE A 202 -6.57 18.47 19.68
CA PHE A 202 -6.30 17.04 19.55
C PHE A 202 -7.07 16.26 20.62
N SER A 203 -7.91 15.34 20.15
CA SER A 203 -8.73 14.48 20.98
C SER A 203 -7.94 13.28 21.51
N SER A 204 -6.82 12.94 20.88
CA SER A 204 -5.98 11.79 21.24
C SER A 204 -4.53 11.94 20.81
N ASN A 205 -3.67 11.12 21.40
CA ASN A 205 -2.27 10.94 20.98
C ASN A 205 -2.13 10.46 19.54
N TRP A 206 -3.07 9.66 19.05
CA TRP A 206 -3.07 9.20 17.67
C TRP A 206 -3.23 10.39 16.71
N GLU A 207 -4.21 11.26 16.97
CA GLU A 207 -4.44 12.46 16.18
C GLU A 207 -3.23 13.41 16.22
N LEU A 208 -2.66 13.68 17.40
CA LEU A 208 -1.46 14.49 17.52
C LEU A 208 -0.29 13.93 16.69
N SER A 209 -0.12 12.60 16.70
CA SER A 209 0.96 11.95 15.94
C SER A 209 0.81 12.15 14.43
N VAL A 210 -0.41 12.00 13.90
CA VAL A 210 -0.73 12.23 12.49
C VAL A 210 -0.56 13.70 12.14
N SER A 211 -1.03 14.61 12.99
CA SER A 211 -0.89 16.05 12.75
C SER A 211 0.57 16.50 12.73
N ARG A 212 1.42 15.96 13.61
CA ARG A 212 2.87 16.21 13.58
C ARG A 212 3.53 15.69 12.30
N ALA A 213 3.21 14.46 11.89
CA ALA A 213 3.69 13.90 10.65
C ALA A 213 3.26 14.74 9.44
N THR A 214 2.01 15.21 9.43
CA THR A 214 1.46 16.11 8.40
C THR A 214 2.22 17.43 8.35
N SER A 215 2.53 18.04 9.50
CA SER A 215 3.31 19.28 9.55
C SER A 215 4.71 19.11 8.97
N VAL A 216 5.39 18.01 9.28
CA VAL A 216 6.70 17.71 8.68
C VAL A 216 6.56 17.49 7.17
N LEU A 217 5.60 16.68 6.72
CA LEU A 217 5.36 16.44 5.29
C LEU A 217 5.16 17.75 4.53
N ARG A 218 4.33 18.67 5.04
CA ARG A 218 4.09 19.98 4.42
C ARG A 218 5.37 20.83 4.32
N ILE A 219 6.30 20.68 5.26
CA ILE A 219 7.60 21.37 5.18
C ILE A 219 8.46 20.77 4.08
N LEU A 220 8.52 19.43 3.97
CA LEU A 220 9.26 18.76 2.89
C LEU A 220 8.70 19.13 1.51
N GLU A 221 7.37 19.15 1.37
CA GLU A 221 6.68 19.58 0.15
C GLU A 221 7.05 21.02 -0.24
N ARG A 222 6.97 21.97 0.70
CA ARG A 222 7.34 23.37 0.45
C ARG A 222 8.82 23.55 0.13
N ALA A 223 9.68 22.66 0.63
CA ALA A 223 11.10 22.64 0.33
C ALA A 223 11.43 21.89 -0.99
N GLY A 224 10.41 21.48 -1.76
CA GLY A 224 10.55 20.99 -3.13
C GLY A 224 10.52 19.47 -3.29
N THR A 225 10.19 18.71 -2.24
CA THR A 225 9.99 17.27 -2.39
C THR A 225 8.69 16.99 -3.16
N ALA A 226 8.77 16.15 -4.19
CA ALA A 226 7.61 15.80 -5.01
C ALA A 226 6.50 15.12 -4.17
N PRO A 227 5.26 15.65 -4.14
CA PRO A 227 4.18 15.12 -3.30
C PRO A 227 3.87 13.64 -3.56
N GLN A 228 4.04 13.16 -4.79
CA GLN A 228 3.79 11.78 -5.19
C GLN A 228 4.73 10.77 -4.49
N ARG A 229 5.84 11.25 -3.94
CA ARG A 229 6.80 10.44 -3.17
C ARG A 229 6.47 10.36 -1.69
N LEU A 230 5.59 11.22 -1.20
CA LEU A 230 5.38 11.44 0.23
C LEU A 230 4.15 10.68 0.74
N ALA A 231 4.28 10.08 1.92
CA ALA A 231 3.15 9.53 2.67
C ALA A 231 3.33 9.82 4.17
N ILE A 232 2.21 9.85 4.91
CA ILE A 232 2.21 9.96 6.38
C ILE A 232 1.73 8.66 7.01
N GLU A 233 2.26 8.37 8.19
CA GLU A 233 1.81 7.29 9.06
C GLU A 233 1.73 7.82 10.49
N GLY A 234 0.63 7.54 11.20
CA GLY A 234 0.47 7.91 12.61
C GLY A 234 0.35 6.67 13.48
N PHE A 235 1.31 6.48 14.38
CA PHE A 235 1.34 5.33 15.28
C PHE A 235 0.83 5.68 16.69
N GLY A 236 0.76 6.97 17.04
CA GLY A 236 0.41 7.42 18.39
C GLY A 236 1.33 6.79 19.43
N GLN A 237 0.72 6.31 20.52
CA GLN A 237 1.40 5.70 21.66
C GLN A 237 1.58 4.18 21.53
N TYR A 238 1.08 3.57 20.45
CA TYR A 238 0.92 2.11 20.34
C TYR A 238 2.18 1.39 19.84
N TYR A 239 3.20 2.13 19.43
CA TYR A 239 4.50 1.60 18.99
C TYR A 239 5.65 2.31 19.72
N PRO A 240 5.82 2.07 21.04
CA PRO A 240 6.88 2.67 21.81
C PRO A 240 8.25 2.04 21.46
N PHE A 241 9.30 2.86 21.42
CA PHE A 241 10.68 2.43 21.22
C PHE A 241 11.38 2.08 22.54
N GLY A 242 10.79 2.47 23.67
CA GLY A 242 11.28 2.18 25.01
C GLY A 242 10.18 2.24 26.05
N PRO A 243 10.47 1.86 27.31
CA PRO A 243 9.51 1.90 28.40
C PRO A 243 9.02 3.34 28.64
N ASN A 244 7.73 3.50 28.96
CA ASN A 244 7.12 4.80 29.25
C ASN A 244 7.15 5.18 30.75
N ASP A 245 7.80 4.36 31.57
CA ASP A 245 7.80 4.53 33.03
C ASP A 245 8.59 5.77 33.47
N THR A 246 9.70 6.06 32.77
CA THR A 246 10.57 7.20 33.07
C THR A 246 10.33 8.37 32.12
N GLU A 247 10.65 9.58 32.57
CA GLU A 247 10.58 10.77 31.71
C GLU A 247 11.53 10.66 30.51
N GLN A 248 12.73 10.10 30.71
CA GLN A 248 13.67 9.86 29.61
C GLN A 248 13.09 8.86 28.60
N GLY A 249 12.45 7.78 29.05
CA GLY A 249 11.82 6.80 28.17
C GLY A 249 10.66 7.39 27.36
N ARG A 250 9.81 8.19 28.01
CA ARG A 250 8.76 8.96 27.30
C ARG A 250 9.34 9.93 26.28
N ALA A 251 10.41 10.65 26.64
CA ALA A 251 11.08 11.57 25.72
C ALA A 251 11.66 10.86 24.49
N ALA A 252 12.14 9.62 24.65
CA ALA A 252 12.59 8.79 23.53
C ALA A 252 11.43 8.32 22.63
N ASN A 253 10.24 8.08 23.19
CA ASN A 253 9.05 7.68 22.42
C ASN A 253 8.41 8.84 21.65
N ARG A 254 8.56 10.08 22.13
CA ARG A 254 8.11 11.28 21.42
C ARG A 254 9.04 11.61 20.26
N LYS A 255 8.87 10.95 19.11
CA LYS A 255 9.70 11.16 17.92
C LYS A 255 8.88 11.27 16.63
N VAL A 256 9.47 11.92 15.62
CA VAL A 256 9.03 11.82 14.24
C VAL A 256 10.13 11.14 13.44
N VAL A 257 9.77 10.14 12.66
CA VAL A 257 10.71 9.37 11.85
C VAL A 257 10.46 9.66 10.39
N ILE A 258 11.48 10.08 9.67
CA ILE A 258 11.46 10.21 8.21
C ILE A 258 12.10 8.93 7.66
N ALA A 259 11.29 8.06 7.06
CA ALA A 259 11.71 6.78 6.52
C ALA A 259 11.78 6.85 4.98
N ILE A 260 12.98 6.69 4.44
CA ILE A 260 13.26 6.71 3.01
C ILE A 260 13.35 5.26 2.52
N SER A 261 12.48 4.88 1.59
CA SER A 261 12.41 3.51 1.07
C SER A 261 13.61 3.18 0.18
N ARG A 262 13.95 1.90 0.06
CA ARG A 262 14.83 1.42 -1.01
C ARG A 262 14.25 1.60 -2.42
N TYR A 263 12.94 1.77 -2.53
CA TYR A 263 12.23 1.85 -3.82
C TYR A 263 12.05 3.29 -4.29
N GLY A 264 12.16 3.48 -5.60
CA GLY A 264 12.02 4.76 -6.30
C GLY A 264 10.60 5.03 -6.78
N TYR A 265 10.17 6.29 -6.69
CA TYR A 265 9.09 6.79 -7.51
C TYR A 265 9.63 7.08 -8.91
N GLN A 266 9.05 6.42 -9.91
CA GLN A 266 9.10 6.88 -11.29
C GLN A 266 7.67 7.29 -11.64
N PRO A 267 7.47 8.50 -12.20
CA PRO A 267 6.20 8.78 -12.86
C PRO A 267 5.94 7.62 -13.80
N GLU A 268 4.74 7.03 -13.77
CA GLU A 268 4.31 6.23 -14.92
C GLU A 268 4.50 7.16 -16.11
N GLU A 269 5.50 6.86 -16.94
CA GLU A 269 5.57 7.40 -18.27
C GLU A 269 4.22 7.00 -18.85
N THR A 270 3.32 7.96 -19.02
CA THR A 270 2.08 7.76 -19.76
C THR A 270 2.56 7.13 -21.06
N ALA A 271 2.41 5.81 -21.15
CA ALA A 271 2.64 5.10 -22.39
C ALA A 271 1.88 5.94 -23.41
N PRO A 272 2.52 6.38 -24.52
CA PRO A 272 1.80 7.12 -25.54
C PRO A 272 0.56 6.30 -25.79
N ALA A 273 -0.62 6.88 -25.51
CA ALA A 273 -1.88 6.18 -25.57
C ALA A 273 -1.82 5.36 -26.83
N GLN A 274 -1.69 4.03 -26.68
CA GLN A 274 -1.80 3.16 -27.84
C GLN A 274 -3.13 3.61 -28.43
N PRO A 275 -3.17 4.09 -29.67
CA PRO A 275 -4.44 4.46 -30.27
C PRO A 275 -5.31 3.24 -30.04
N GLU A 276 -6.36 3.40 -29.23
CA GLU A 276 -7.35 2.36 -29.07
C GLU A 276 -7.62 1.88 -30.49
N PRO A 277 -7.56 0.56 -30.77
CA PRO A 277 -8.01 0.09 -32.06
C PRO A 277 -9.39 0.69 -32.21
N ALA A 278 -9.53 1.63 -33.15
CA ALA A 278 -10.77 2.34 -33.36
C ALA A 278 -11.78 1.25 -33.65
N ASP A 279 -12.58 0.90 -32.65
CA ASP A 279 -13.62 -0.09 -32.76
C ASP A 279 -14.78 0.61 -33.47
N ASN A 280 -14.51 0.94 -34.74
CA ASN A 280 -15.47 1.41 -35.73
C ASN A 280 -16.51 0.32 -36.02
N ALA A 281 -16.48 -0.83 -35.33
CA ALA A 281 -17.49 -1.86 -35.37
C ALA A 281 -18.70 -1.55 -34.45
N GLY A 282 -18.55 -0.68 -33.43
CA GLY A 282 -19.65 -0.31 -32.52
C GLY A 282 -20.43 0.95 -32.93
N ALA A 283 -19.80 1.87 -33.67
CA ALA A 283 -20.40 3.14 -34.06
C ALA A 283 -21.35 3.04 -35.27
N GLU A 284 -21.18 2.03 -36.14
CA GLU A 284 -22.06 1.81 -37.30
C GLU A 284 -23.39 1.14 -36.92
N GLY A 285 -23.47 0.49 -35.75
CA GLY A 285 -24.69 -0.18 -35.27
C GLY A 285 -25.68 0.74 -34.54
N LEU A 286 -25.20 1.85 -33.96
CA LEU A 286 -26.02 2.77 -33.16
C LEU A 286 -26.64 3.89 -33.99
N GLN A 287 -26.03 4.26 -35.12
CA GLN A 287 -26.56 5.27 -36.05
C GLN A 287 -27.97 4.94 -36.59
N PRO A 288 -28.28 3.71 -37.06
CA PRO A 288 -29.63 3.41 -37.54
C PRO A 288 -30.67 3.35 -36.41
N GLN A 289 -30.27 3.11 -35.16
CA GLN A 289 -31.17 3.09 -34.00
C GLN A 289 -31.49 4.50 -33.47
N LEU A 290 -30.54 5.44 -33.55
CA LEU A 290 -30.77 6.85 -33.22
C LEU A 290 -31.63 7.58 -34.26
N GLU A 291 -31.54 7.20 -35.54
CA GLU A 291 -32.42 7.72 -36.60
C GLU A 291 -33.87 7.24 -36.46
N GLN A 292 -34.10 6.02 -35.98
CA GLN A 292 -35.44 5.48 -35.75
C GLN A 292 -36.19 6.19 -34.61
N ILE A 293 -35.50 6.62 -33.54
CA ILE A 293 -36.12 7.37 -32.42
C ILE A 293 -36.48 8.80 -32.85
N THR A 294 -35.79 9.35 -33.86
CA THR A 294 -36.02 10.71 -34.34
C THR A 294 -37.22 10.81 -35.31
N GLN A 295 -37.73 9.69 -35.82
CA GLN A 295 -38.84 9.67 -36.78
C GLN A 295 -40.23 9.59 -36.14
N ASP A 296 -40.36 9.25 -34.86
CA ASP A 296 -41.68 8.92 -34.28
C ASP A 296 -42.32 10.02 -33.41
N ASP A 297 -41.64 11.13 -33.11
CA ASP A 297 -42.28 12.26 -32.39
C ASP A 297 -41.78 13.68 -32.76
N GLY A 298 -40.81 13.83 -33.67
CA GLY A 298 -40.44 15.13 -34.28
C GLY A 298 -39.98 16.26 -33.35
N SER A 299 -39.95 16.05 -32.03
CA SER A 299 -39.77 17.08 -31.00
C SER A 299 -38.35 17.13 -30.45
N ILE A 300 -37.54 16.08 -30.66
CA ILE A 300 -36.21 15.91 -30.08
C ILE A 300 -35.19 15.60 -31.18
N ARG A 301 -34.14 16.41 -31.29
CA ARG A 301 -32.99 16.13 -32.17
C ARG A 301 -31.71 15.95 -31.35
N VAL A 302 -30.94 14.93 -31.71
CA VAL A 302 -29.69 14.55 -31.06
C VAL A 302 -28.52 14.94 -31.97
N ILE A 303 -27.65 15.84 -31.52
CA ILE A 303 -26.49 16.33 -32.28
C ILE A 303 -25.22 15.81 -31.62
N ALA A 304 -24.40 15.08 -32.37
CA ALA A 304 -23.07 14.65 -31.93
C ALA A 304 -22.07 15.81 -32.09
N LEU A 305 -21.34 16.13 -31.02
CA LEU A 305 -20.33 17.19 -30.99
C LEU A 305 -18.93 16.64 -31.38
N PRO A 306 -18.03 17.47 -31.91
CA PRO A 306 -16.70 17.06 -32.39
C PRO A 306 -15.77 16.44 -31.34
N GLY A 307 -16.11 16.52 -30.05
CA GLY A 307 -15.37 15.93 -28.93
C GLY A 307 -16.00 14.68 -28.33
N GLY A 308 -16.91 14.01 -29.04
CA GLY A 308 -17.57 12.78 -28.58
C GLY A 308 -18.74 12.97 -27.60
N GLY A 309 -19.11 14.22 -27.31
CA GLY A 309 -20.30 14.54 -26.50
C GLY A 309 -21.58 14.54 -27.33
N ILE A 310 -22.72 14.21 -26.72
CA ILE A 310 -24.03 14.24 -27.36
C ILE A 310 -24.86 15.39 -26.78
N ARG A 311 -25.44 16.24 -27.64
CA ARG A 311 -26.36 17.31 -27.26
C ARG A 311 -27.77 17.00 -27.74
N ILE A 312 -28.72 16.90 -26.81
CA ILE A 312 -30.13 16.70 -27.08
C ILE A 312 -30.83 18.05 -27.00
N THR A 313 -31.47 18.52 -28.07
CA THR A 313 -32.17 19.81 -28.11
C THR A 313 -33.53 19.71 -28.81
N THR A 314 -34.49 20.49 -28.31
CA THR A 314 -35.82 20.67 -28.90
C THR A 314 -35.96 22.02 -29.63
N ARG A 315 -34.89 22.83 -29.66
CA ARG A 315 -34.87 24.17 -30.28
C ARG A 315 -34.43 24.09 -31.75
N GLN A 316 -35.24 24.65 -32.65
CA GLN A 316 -34.92 24.87 -34.06
C GLN A 316 -33.88 25.99 -34.19
N ASP A 317 -32.61 25.69 -33.99
CA ASP A 317 -31.54 26.63 -34.31
C ASP A 317 -31.02 26.35 -35.73
N ASN A 318 -31.22 27.33 -36.61
CA ASN A 318 -30.81 27.33 -38.01
C ASN A 318 -29.26 27.36 -38.12
N PRO A 319 -28.62 26.43 -38.85
CA PRO A 319 -27.15 26.31 -38.87
C PRO A 319 -26.40 27.47 -39.59
N ASP A 320 -27.10 28.43 -40.20
CA ASP A 320 -26.49 29.54 -40.96
C ASP A 320 -26.47 30.92 -40.24
N ALA A 321 -26.76 30.97 -38.93
CA ALA A 321 -26.69 32.24 -38.21
C ALA A 321 -25.23 32.59 -37.79
N LYS A 322 -24.70 33.66 -38.39
CA LYS A 322 -23.38 34.26 -38.08
C LYS A 322 -23.19 34.48 -36.56
N PRO A 323 -21.97 34.31 -36.01
CA PRO A 323 -21.74 34.52 -34.57
C PRO A 323 -21.97 35.99 -34.20
N PRO A 324 -22.60 36.29 -33.04
CA PRO A 324 -22.65 37.65 -32.54
C PRO A 324 -21.25 38.09 -32.09
N GLU A 325 -20.90 39.31 -32.49
CA GLU A 325 -19.66 40.02 -32.16
C GLU A 325 -19.40 40.05 -30.64
N GLN A 326 -18.15 39.81 -30.28
CA GLN A 326 -17.63 39.95 -28.91
C GLN A 326 -17.89 41.36 -28.40
N GLN A 327 -18.55 41.47 -27.25
CA GLN A 327 -18.44 42.66 -26.39
C GLN A 327 -17.74 42.23 -25.09
N GLU A 328 -16.50 42.70 -24.94
CA GLU A 328 -15.78 42.74 -23.67
C GLU A 328 -16.54 43.59 -22.65
N PRO A 329 -16.38 43.28 -21.36
CA PRO A 329 -15.74 44.25 -20.48
C PRO A 329 -14.51 43.73 -19.74
#